data_AF-A0A0U2U6Y3-F1
#
_entry.id   AF-A0A0U2U6Y3-F1
#
_cell.length_a   1.000
_cell.length_b   1.000
_cell.length_c   1.000
_cell.angle_alpha   90.00
_cell.angle_beta   90.00
_cell.angle_gamma   90.00
#
_symmetry.space_group_name_H-M   'P 1'
#
loop_
_entity.id
_entity.type
_entity.pdbx_description
1 polymer ?
#
loop_
_entity_poly.entity_id
_entity_poly.type
_entity_poly.pdbx_seq_one_letter_code
_entity_poly.pdbx_strand_id
1 'polypeptide(L)'
;MQRRLLLLGLGAFATRAAHALYDPKPLALIEPALGSWIGTLTYRDYQKPERMVTLSTSMTASLTAPDELALHYVFDDGPGKTVYSYERMRFDLAGQQVIWQFGISKSKLETYKITASAVQDGRSTVAFEQRQEADTDHYLFELSKRSWTLTKHEVSGGAGSDGPAARVLRSKYEFSRREA
;
A
#
# COMPACT_ATOMS: atom_id res chain seq x y z
N MET A 1 59.12 52.90 -5.12
CA MET A 1 58.75 51.51 -5.50
C MET A 1 57.44 51.15 -4.78
N GLN A 2 56.29 51.25 -5.44
CA GLN A 2 54.98 50.89 -4.86
C GLN A 2 54.50 49.57 -5.47
N ARG A 3 54.36 48.53 -4.63
CA ARG A 3 53.77 47.24 -5.00
C ARG A 3 52.25 47.35 -4.89
N ARG A 4 51.53 47.23 -6.01
CA ARG A 4 50.06 47.08 -6.03
C ARG A 4 49.71 45.59 -5.90
N LEU A 5 49.14 45.22 -4.76
CA LEU A 5 48.45 43.93 -4.58
C LEU A 5 47.06 44.04 -5.23
N LEU A 6 46.83 43.23 -6.27
CA LEU A 6 45.51 43.00 -6.85
C LEU A 6 44.90 41.79 -6.13
N LEU A 7 43.89 42.05 -5.29
CA LEU A 7 43.02 41.03 -4.71
C LEU A 7 42.08 40.49 -5.78
N LEU A 8 42.23 39.21 -6.12
CA LEU A 8 41.25 38.43 -6.87
C LEU A 8 40.03 38.17 -5.97
N GLY A 9 38.94 38.88 -6.22
CA GLY A 9 37.65 38.55 -5.63
C GLY A 9 37.07 37.30 -6.31
N LEU A 10 37.06 36.16 -5.61
CA LEU A 10 36.21 35.03 -5.99
C LEU A 10 34.75 35.43 -5.79
N GLY A 11 34.03 35.62 -6.89
CA GLY A 11 32.57 35.74 -6.87
C GLY A 11 31.97 34.41 -6.40
N ALA A 12 31.38 34.41 -5.21
CA ALA A 12 30.54 33.33 -4.75
C ALA A 12 29.26 33.34 -5.60
N PHE A 13 29.21 32.52 -6.64
CA PHE A 13 27.97 32.22 -7.35
C PHE A 13 27.04 31.52 -6.35
N ALA A 14 26.01 32.23 -5.91
CA ALA A 14 24.89 31.64 -5.19
C ALA A 14 24.20 30.64 -6.12
N THR A 15 24.55 29.36 -6.01
CA THR A 15 23.83 28.28 -6.67
C THR A 15 22.45 28.22 -6.03
N ARG A 16 21.44 28.81 -6.71
CA ARG A 16 20.05 28.52 -6.39
C ARG A 16 19.88 27.01 -6.52
N ALA A 17 19.46 26.36 -5.45
CA ALA A 17 19.06 24.96 -5.50
C ALA A 17 18.08 24.82 -6.66
N ALA A 18 18.43 24.01 -7.66
CA ALA A 18 17.52 23.64 -8.71
C ALA A 18 16.44 22.79 -8.04
N HIS A 19 15.37 23.42 -7.58
CA HIS A 19 14.13 22.72 -7.29
C HIS A 19 13.79 21.98 -8.58
N ALA A 20 13.68 20.65 -8.51
CA ALA A 20 13.23 19.86 -9.63
C ALA A 20 11.94 20.51 -10.12
N LEU A 21 11.93 20.98 -11.36
CA LEU A 21 10.83 21.76 -11.94
C LEU A 21 9.50 20.97 -11.99
N TYR A 22 9.54 19.70 -11.58
CA TYR A 22 8.46 18.75 -11.66
C TYR A 22 8.59 17.72 -10.53
N ASP A 23 8.06 18.04 -9.34
CA ASP A 23 7.64 17.00 -8.40
C ASP A 23 6.27 16.52 -8.85
N PRO A 24 6.15 15.32 -9.45
CA PRO A 24 4.87 14.83 -9.92
C PRO A 24 3.89 14.70 -8.74
N LYS A 25 2.69 15.25 -8.92
CA LYS A 25 1.65 15.22 -7.90
C LYS A 25 1.27 13.76 -7.58
N PRO A 26 1.05 13.42 -6.30
CA PRO A 26 0.52 12.12 -5.93
C PRO A 26 -0.76 11.79 -6.70
N LEU A 27 -0.93 10.52 -7.05
CA LEU A 27 -2.17 10.00 -7.59
C LEU A 27 -3.26 10.21 -6.52
N ALA A 28 -4.31 10.95 -6.88
CA ALA A 28 -5.41 11.31 -5.97
C ALA A 28 -6.06 10.10 -5.28
N LEU A 29 -6.02 8.94 -5.94
CA LEU A 29 -6.49 7.66 -5.40
C LEU A 29 -5.80 7.27 -4.10
N ILE A 30 -4.48 7.52 -3.97
CA ILE A 30 -3.66 7.02 -2.85
C ILE A 30 -3.12 8.14 -1.96
N GLU A 31 -3.26 9.40 -2.35
CA GLU A 31 -2.86 10.56 -1.55
C GLU A 31 -3.40 10.52 -0.10
N PRO A 32 -4.66 10.11 0.17
CA PRO A 32 -5.15 10.06 1.55
C PRO A 32 -4.46 9.01 2.43
N ALA A 33 -3.72 8.05 1.84
CA ALA A 33 -3.06 6.97 2.56
C ALA A 33 -1.85 7.45 3.37
N LEU A 34 -1.25 8.58 3.01
CA LEU A 34 0.05 8.98 3.56
C LEU A 34 -0.03 9.32 5.04
N GLY A 35 0.81 8.71 5.88
CA GLY A 35 0.86 8.95 7.31
C GLY A 35 0.76 7.66 8.13
N SER A 36 0.44 7.81 9.42
CA SER A 36 0.37 6.70 10.37
C SER A 36 -1.06 6.27 10.66
N TRP A 37 -1.22 4.96 10.85
CA TRP A 37 -2.49 4.26 10.97
C TRP A 37 -2.40 3.22 12.08
N ILE A 38 -3.52 2.99 12.76
CA ILE A 38 -3.66 1.99 13.83
C ILE A 38 -4.97 1.24 13.63
N GLY A 39 -4.97 -0.05 13.95
CA GLY A 39 -6.13 -0.91 13.73
C GLY A 39 -5.77 -2.38 13.80
N THR A 40 -6.28 -3.19 12.89
CA THR A 40 -6.14 -4.64 12.96
C THR A 40 -5.88 -5.30 11.61
N LEU A 41 -5.20 -6.44 11.67
CA LEU A 41 -5.22 -7.47 10.64
C LEU A 41 -6.05 -8.65 11.15
N THR A 42 -7.14 -8.98 10.47
CA THR A 42 -7.87 -10.23 10.66
C THR A 42 -7.58 -11.17 9.50
N TYR A 43 -7.15 -12.40 9.77
CA TYR A 43 -6.79 -13.37 8.73
C TYR A 43 -7.20 -14.79 9.11
N ARG A 44 -7.29 -15.67 8.12
CA ARG A 44 -7.51 -17.10 8.34
C ARG A 44 -6.22 -17.80 8.73
N ASP A 45 -6.23 -18.39 9.92
CA ASP A 45 -5.22 -19.34 10.38
C ASP A 45 -5.60 -20.76 9.92
N TYR A 46 -4.74 -21.36 9.10
CA TYR A 46 -4.92 -22.71 8.54
C TYR A 46 -4.43 -23.82 9.47
N GLN A 47 -3.89 -23.47 10.63
CA GLN A 47 -3.62 -24.47 11.67
C GLN A 47 -4.93 -25.10 12.11
N LYS A 48 -4.94 -26.43 12.32
CA LYS A 48 -6.16 -27.14 12.74
C LYS A 48 -6.42 -26.93 14.25
N PRO A 49 -7.64 -26.55 14.68
CA PRO A 49 -8.81 -26.23 13.86
C PRO A 49 -8.69 -24.85 13.19
N GLU A 50 -9.08 -24.79 11.91
CA GLU A 50 -9.06 -23.52 11.16
C GLU A 50 -9.91 -22.46 11.86
N ARG A 51 -9.40 -21.23 11.91
CA ARG A 51 -10.07 -20.12 12.59
C ARG A 51 -9.66 -18.77 12.02
N MET A 52 -10.43 -17.74 12.35
CA MET A 52 -10.00 -16.35 12.13
C MET A 52 -9.18 -15.88 13.34
N VAL A 53 -8.05 -15.22 13.06
CA VAL A 53 -7.17 -14.58 14.04
C VAL A 53 -7.14 -13.09 13.76
N THR A 54 -7.20 -12.27 14.81
CA THR A 54 -7.10 -10.81 14.73
C THR A 54 -5.89 -10.34 15.52
N LEU A 55 -5.01 -9.58 14.86
CA LEU A 55 -3.82 -8.98 15.44
C LEU A 55 -3.99 -7.47 15.53
N SER A 56 -3.57 -6.87 16.64
CA SER A 56 -3.38 -5.42 16.69
C SER A 56 -2.26 -5.05 15.74
N THR A 57 -2.47 -4.04 14.90
CA THR A 57 -1.55 -3.69 13.83
C THR A 57 -1.45 -2.18 13.70
N SER A 58 -0.22 -1.68 13.55
CA SER A 58 0.01 -0.31 13.10
C SER A 58 0.66 -0.31 11.72
N MET A 59 0.37 0.72 10.94
CA MET A 59 0.90 0.87 9.60
C MET A 59 1.37 2.30 9.39
N THR A 60 2.52 2.49 8.75
CA THR A 60 2.92 3.78 8.19
C THR A 60 2.98 3.65 6.67
N ALA A 61 2.38 4.61 5.97
CA ALA A 61 2.37 4.66 4.51
C ALA A 61 3.03 5.95 4.02
N SER A 62 3.89 5.82 3.01
CA SER A 62 4.61 6.92 2.36
C SER A 62 4.66 6.71 0.85
N LEU A 63 4.93 7.75 0.06
CA LEU A 63 5.17 7.60 -1.38
C LEU A 63 6.62 7.24 -1.65
N THR A 64 6.81 6.31 -2.58
CA THR A 64 8.10 6.09 -3.27
C THR A 64 8.06 6.62 -4.71
N ALA A 65 6.87 6.76 -5.27
CA ALA A 65 6.56 7.42 -6.53
C ALA A 65 5.11 7.99 -6.46
N PRO A 66 4.68 8.83 -7.41
CA PRO A 66 3.31 9.40 -7.42
C PRO A 66 2.18 8.37 -7.33
N ASP A 67 2.41 7.19 -7.89
CA ASP A 67 1.47 6.08 -8.01
C ASP A 67 1.88 4.88 -7.14
N GLU A 68 2.90 5.01 -6.28
CA GLU A 68 3.45 3.91 -5.50
C GLU A 68 3.51 4.23 -4.01
N LEU A 69 2.84 3.41 -3.20
CA LEU A 69 2.91 3.42 -1.75
C LEU A 69 3.98 2.45 -1.26
N ALA A 70 4.84 2.89 -0.36
CA ALA A 70 5.55 2.02 0.57
C ALA A 70 4.77 1.90 1.87
N LEU A 71 4.55 0.67 2.32
CA LEU A 71 3.77 0.33 3.50
C LEU A 71 4.68 -0.40 4.50
N HIS A 72 4.73 0.09 5.73
CA HIS A 72 5.44 -0.54 6.83
C HIS A 72 4.42 -0.94 7.91
N TYR A 73 4.24 -2.24 8.09
CA TYR A 73 3.34 -2.82 9.07
C TYR A 73 4.12 -3.31 10.30
N VAL A 74 3.52 -3.12 11.47
CA VAL A 74 3.97 -3.68 12.74
C VAL A 74 2.80 -4.42 13.36
N PHE A 75 2.93 -5.74 13.50
CA PHE A 75 1.94 -6.65 14.07
C PHE A 75 2.33 -7.02 15.50
N ASP A 76 1.37 -6.93 16.41
CA ASP A 76 1.47 -7.51 17.75
C ASP A 76 0.95 -8.96 17.72
N ASP A 77 1.87 -9.92 17.77
CA ASP A 77 1.60 -11.37 17.74
C ASP A 77 1.62 -11.97 19.17
N GLY A 78 1.38 -11.14 20.18
CA GLY A 78 1.31 -11.52 21.59
C GLY A 78 2.60 -11.26 22.37
N PRO A 79 2.68 -11.75 23.62
CA PRO A 79 3.71 -11.35 24.58
C PRO A 79 5.14 -11.49 24.04
N GLY A 80 5.82 -10.34 23.87
CA GLY A 80 7.20 -10.26 23.40
C GLY A 80 7.41 -10.57 21.91
N LYS A 81 6.33 -10.70 21.13
CA LYS A 81 6.40 -11.03 19.70
C LYS A 81 5.86 -9.89 18.85
N THR A 82 6.76 -9.25 18.12
CA THR A 82 6.43 -8.24 17.12
C THR A 82 6.93 -8.70 15.76
N VAL A 83 6.05 -8.65 14.76
CA VAL A 83 6.39 -8.97 13.37
C VAL A 83 6.34 -7.70 12.55
N TYR A 84 7.29 -7.54 11.64
CA TYR A 84 7.36 -6.41 10.72
C TYR A 84 7.12 -6.90 9.28
N SER A 85 6.34 -6.16 8.50
CA SER A 85 6.22 -6.36 7.05
C SER A 85 6.48 -5.04 6.31
N TYR A 86 7.18 -5.15 5.19
CA TYR A 86 7.45 -4.05 4.28
C TYR A 86 6.93 -4.43 2.91
N GLU A 87 6.10 -3.56 2.35
CA GLU A 87 5.42 -3.81 1.09
C GLU A 87 5.44 -2.56 0.22
N ARG A 88 5.35 -2.76 -1.10
CA ARG A 88 5.14 -1.68 -2.06
C ARG A 88 3.95 -2.00 -2.94
N MET A 89 3.06 -1.02 -3.10
CA MET A 89 1.89 -1.14 -3.97
C MET A 89 1.91 -0.02 -4.99
N ARG A 90 2.11 -0.36 -6.26
CA ARG A 90 2.02 0.55 -7.39
C ARG A 90 0.68 0.42 -8.09
N PHE A 91 0.01 1.54 -8.32
CA PHE A 91 -1.32 1.63 -8.93
C PHE A 91 -1.22 2.17 -10.36
N ASP A 92 -1.03 1.27 -11.33
CA ASP A 92 -1.02 1.61 -12.75
C ASP A 92 -2.46 1.61 -13.31
N LEU A 93 -3.14 2.75 -13.19
CA LEU A 93 -4.52 2.89 -13.66
C LEU A 93 -4.63 2.82 -15.19
N ALA A 94 -3.61 3.25 -15.92
CA ALA A 94 -3.60 3.21 -17.39
C ALA A 94 -3.46 1.77 -17.89
N GLY A 95 -2.57 0.99 -17.27
CA GLY A 95 -2.39 -0.44 -17.50
C GLY A 95 -3.44 -1.33 -16.81
N GLN A 96 -4.37 -0.74 -16.05
CA GLN A 96 -5.39 -1.42 -15.23
C GLN A 96 -4.79 -2.48 -14.30
N GLN A 97 -3.71 -2.14 -13.60
CA GLN A 97 -2.97 -3.07 -12.76
C GLN A 97 -2.61 -2.48 -11.40
N VAL A 98 -2.66 -3.35 -10.37
CA VAL A 98 -1.92 -3.12 -9.12
C VAL A 98 -0.71 -4.05 -9.13
N ILE A 99 0.47 -3.50 -8.90
CA ILE A 99 1.70 -4.28 -8.78
C ILE A 99 2.11 -4.23 -7.32
N TRP A 100 2.14 -5.38 -6.68
CA TRP A 100 2.39 -5.51 -5.25
C TRP A 100 3.68 -6.29 -5.03
N GLN A 101 4.64 -5.63 -4.39
CA GLN A 101 5.86 -6.24 -3.89
C GLN A 101 5.74 -6.50 -2.39
N PHE A 102 5.98 -7.73 -1.96
CA PHE A 102 5.91 -8.10 -0.54
C PHE A 102 6.94 -9.19 -0.20
N GLY A 103 7.24 -9.34 1.09
CA GLY A 103 8.21 -10.30 1.61
C GLY A 103 9.63 -9.73 1.73
N ILE A 104 10.21 -9.84 2.93
CA ILE A 104 11.51 -9.21 3.26
C ILE A 104 12.69 -10.04 2.75
N SER A 105 12.66 -11.37 2.96
CA SER A 105 13.77 -12.27 2.60
C SER A 105 13.64 -12.90 1.22
N LYS A 106 12.41 -13.07 0.75
CA LYS A 106 12.06 -13.56 -0.59
C LYS A 106 11.00 -12.63 -1.16
N SER A 107 11.44 -11.48 -1.65
CA SER A 107 10.56 -10.51 -2.28
C SER A 107 9.81 -11.20 -3.42
N LYS A 108 8.49 -11.22 -3.34
CA LYS A 108 7.60 -11.62 -4.41
C LYS A 108 7.02 -10.37 -5.04
N LEU A 109 6.95 -10.36 -6.36
CA LEU A 109 6.23 -9.35 -7.13
C LEU A 109 5.02 -10.02 -7.74
N GLU A 110 3.83 -9.48 -7.47
CA GLU A 110 2.59 -9.96 -8.04
C GLU A 110 1.87 -8.83 -8.76
N THR A 111 1.23 -9.19 -9.87
CA THR A 111 0.42 -8.29 -10.68
C THR A 111 -1.03 -8.69 -10.56
N TYR A 112 -1.87 -7.72 -10.24
CA TYR A 112 -3.30 -7.87 -10.09
C TYR A 112 -4.00 -7.02 -11.15
N LYS A 113 -5.13 -7.51 -11.66
CA LYS A 113 -5.95 -6.76 -12.61
C LYS A 113 -6.93 -5.87 -11.85
N ILE A 114 -6.91 -4.56 -12.11
CA ILE A 114 -7.94 -3.64 -11.62
C ILE A 114 -9.23 -3.89 -12.39
N THR A 115 -10.31 -4.14 -11.66
CA THR A 115 -11.65 -4.35 -12.23
C THR A 115 -12.55 -3.14 -12.04
N ALA A 116 -12.30 -2.33 -11.01
CA ALA A 116 -12.95 -1.04 -10.83
C ALA A 116 -12.04 -0.10 -10.01
N SER A 117 -12.10 1.19 -10.31
CA SER A 117 -11.51 2.23 -9.47
C SER A 117 -12.36 3.49 -9.49
N ALA A 118 -12.46 4.17 -8.35
CA ALA A 118 -13.20 5.40 -8.21
C ALA A 118 -12.60 6.29 -7.12
N VAL A 119 -12.73 7.61 -7.30
CA VAL A 119 -12.52 8.61 -6.26
C VAL A 119 -13.78 9.45 -6.20
N GLN A 120 -14.52 9.35 -5.11
CA GLN A 120 -15.78 10.06 -4.91
C GLN A 120 -15.89 10.53 -3.46
N ASP A 121 -16.29 11.78 -3.26
CA ASP A 121 -16.55 12.37 -1.93
C ASP A 121 -15.39 12.19 -0.92
N GLY A 122 -14.15 12.24 -1.41
CA GLY A 122 -12.93 12.05 -0.61
C GLY A 122 -12.67 10.60 -0.18
N ARG A 123 -13.39 9.65 -0.77
CA ARG A 123 -13.17 8.21 -0.65
C ARG A 123 -12.63 7.65 -1.96
N SER A 124 -11.54 6.91 -1.86
CA SER A 124 -10.98 6.10 -2.93
C SER A 124 -11.45 4.66 -2.79
N THR A 125 -11.75 4.00 -3.90
CA THR A 125 -12.09 2.58 -3.95
C THR A 125 -11.39 1.94 -5.13
N VAL A 126 -10.74 0.80 -4.90
CA VAL A 126 -10.10 -0.01 -5.94
C VAL A 126 -10.48 -1.46 -5.72
N ALA A 127 -11.17 -2.04 -6.70
CA ALA A 127 -11.37 -3.47 -6.78
C ALA A 127 -10.34 -4.05 -7.75
N PHE A 128 -9.63 -5.08 -7.33
CA PHE A 128 -8.66 -5.78 -8.16
C PHE A 128 -8.66 -7.27 -7.87
N GLU A 129 -8.20 -8.07 -8.82
CA GLU A 129 -8.25 -9.52 -8.73
C GLU A 129 -6.97 -10.18 -9.23
N GLN A 130 -6.73 -11.38 -8.73
CA GLN A 130 -5.68 -12.27 -9.22
C GLN A 130 -6.28 -13.64 -9.43
N ARG A 131 -6.16 -14.13 -10.66
CA ARG A 131 -6.55 -15.49 -10.99
C ARG A 131 -5.45 -16.45 -10.55
N GLN A 132 -5.83 -17.43 -9.74
CA GLN A 132 -5.02 -18.61 -9.46
C GLN A 132 -5.53 -19.78 -10.32
N GLU A 133 -4.86 -20.94 -10.26
CA GLU A 133 -5.20 -22.08 -11.13
C GLU A 133 -6.67 -22.50 -11.01
N ALA A 134 -7.17 -22.66 -9.78
CA ALA A 134 -8.55 -23.09 -9.49
C ALA A 134 -9.44 -22.01 -8.87
N ASP A 135 -8.85 -20.96 -8.31
CA ASP A 135 -9.54 -19.96 -7.51
C ASP A 135 -9.26 -18.54 -8.02
N THR A 136 -10.11 -17.58 -7.66
CA THR A 136 -9.84 -16.15 -7.90
C THR A 136 -9.84 -15.40 -6.58
N ASP A 137 -8.74 -14.70 -6.33
CA ASP A 137 -8.66 -13.77 -5.21
C ASP A 137 -9.21 -12.41 -5.64
N HIS A 138 -10.19 -11.91 -4.90
CA HIS A 138 -10.75 -10.57 -5.07
C HIS A 138 -10.34 -9.67 -3.90
N TYR A 139 -9.81 -8.51 -4.24
CA TYR A 139 -9.39 -7.50 -3.30
C TYR A 139 -10.28 -6.26 -3.43
N LEU A 140 -10.62 -5.68 -2.29
CA LEU A 140 -11.26 -4.37 -2.20
C LEU A 140 -10.40 -3.48 -1.30
N PHE A 141 -9.78 -2.48 -1.91
CA PHE A 141 -9.07 -1.42 -1.22
C PHE A 141 -9.97 -0.19 -1.12
N GLU A 142 -10.21 0.29 0.10
CA GLU A 142 -11.00 1.49 0.35
C GLU A 142 -10.22 2.42 1.27
N LEU A 143 -10.24 3.69 0.93
CA LEU A 143 -9.40 4.68 1.58
C LEU A 143 -10.14 6.01 1.69
N SER A 144 -9.96 6.68 2.81
CA SER A 144 -10.36 8.06 3.03
C SER A 144 -9.31 8.74 3.91
N LYS A 145 -9.53 10.02 4.26
CA LYS A 145 -8.65 10.72 5.23
C LYS A 145 -8.61 10.08 6.62
N ARG A 146 -9.62 9.28 6.99
CA ARG A 146 -9.79 8.72 8.35
C ARG A 146 -9.77 7.20 8.42
N SER A 147 -10.00 6.52 7.31
CA SER A 147 -10.14 5.07 7.24
C SER A 147 -9.31 4.49 6.11
N TRP A 148 -8.67 3.35 6.36
CA TRP A 148 -7.96 2.54 5.37
C TRP A 148 -8.43 1.10 5.56
N THR A 149 -8.91 0.45 4.50
CA THR A 149 -9.31 -0.95 4.53
C THR A 149 -8.81 -1.70 3.31
N LEU A 150 -8.28 -2.90 3.50
CA LEU A 150 -7.95 -3.81 2.41
C LEU A 150 -8.51 -5.18 2.75
N THR A 151 -9.46 -5.65 1.94
CA THR A 151 -10.12 -6.94 2.16
C THR A 151 -9.80 -7.89 1.02
N LYS A 152 -9.46 -9.14 1.36
CA LYS A 152 -9.23 -10.24 0.43
C LYS A 152 -10.32 -11.31 0.61
N HIS A 153 -11.04 -11.61 -0.46
CA HIS A 153 -11.93 -12.76 -0.56
C HIS A 153 -11.38 -13.75 -1.57
N GLU A 154 -11.53 -15.04 -1.27
CA GLU A 154 -11.35 -16.08 -2.26
C GLU A 154 -12.70 -16.51 -2.82
N VAL A 155 -12.73 -16.75 -4.12
CA VAL A 155 -13.86 -17.34 -4.82
C VAL A 155 -13.37 -18.64 -5.43
N SER A 156 -13.87 -19.76 -4.91
CA SER A 156 -13.50 -21.08 -5.43
C SER A 156 -14.21 -21.37 -6.74
N GLY A 157 -13.45 -21.76 -7.76
CA GLY A 157 -13.96 -22.09 -9.10
C GLY A 157 -14.63 -23.47 -9.19
N GLY A 158 -15.25 -23.95 -8.12
CA GLY A 158 -15.81 -25.30 -8.02
C GLY A 158 -16.91 -25.53 -9.06
N ALA A 159 -16.62 -26.35 -10.06
CA ALA A 159 -17.48 -26.77 -11.17
C ALA A 159 -18.67 -27.67 -10.76
N GLY A 160 -19.28 -27.47 -9.59
CA GLY A 160 -20.32 -28.37 -9.09
C GLY A 160 -21.22 -27.73 -8.04
N SER A 161 -22.21 -26.98 -8.49
CA SER A 161 -23.56 -26.79 -7.93
C SER A 161 -24.11 -25.47 -8.47
N ASP A 162 -25.38 -25.45 -8.87
CA ASP A 162 -26.10 -24.33 -9.48
C ASP A 162 -26.32 -23.10 -8.54
N GLY A 163 -25.33 -22.77 -7.70
CA GLY A 163 -25.34 -21.64 -6.77
C GLY A 163 -24.26 -20.60 -7.11
N PRO A 164 -24.44 -19.35 -6.67
CA PRO A 164 -23.40 -18.33 -6.82
C PRO A 164 -22.13 -18.79 -6.08
N ALA A 165 -20.98 -18.67 -6.73
CA ALA A 165 -19.70 -19.04 -6.14
C ALA A 165 -19.52 -18.35 -4.77
N ALA A 166 -19.28 -19.14 -3.73
CA ALA A 166 -19.17 -18.62 -2.37
C ALA A 166 -17.93 -17.73 -2.25
N ARG A 167 -18.14 -16.47 -1.82
CA ARG A 167 -17.06 -15.55 -1.45
C ARG A 167 -16.66 -15.81 -0.01
N VAL A 168 -15.41 -16.15 0.20
CA VAL A 168 -14.90 -16.57 1.48
C VAL A 168 -13.81 -15.60 1.94
N LEU A 169 -14.02 -14.92 3.07
CA LEU A 169 -13.04 -13.97 3.61
C LEU A 169 -11.73 -14.70 3.97
N ARG A 170 -10.62 -14.21 3.42
CA ARG A 170 -9.26 -14.70 3.69
C ARG A 170 -8.51 -13.78 4.65
N SER A 171 -8.55 -12.48 4.38
CA SER A 171 -7.95 -11.47 5.25
C SER A 171 -8.65 -10.12 5.11
N LYS A 172 -8.58 -9.32 6.17
CA LYS A 172 -9.04 -7.94 6.23
C LYS A 172 -8.09 -7.14 7.10
N TYR A 173 -7.54 -6.10 6.51
CA TYR A 173 -6.86 -5.03 7.22
C TYR A 173 -7.86 -3.88 7.39
N GLU A 174 -7.95 -3.34 8.60
CA GLU A 174 -8.84 -2.22 8.93
C GLU A 174 -8.12 -1.27 9.86
N PHE A 175 -7.91 -0.03 9.41
CA PHE A 175 -7.22 0.99 10.18
C PHE A 175 -7.98 2.30 10.24
N SER A 176 -7.84 2.96 11.38
CA SER A 176 -8.14 4.37 11.56
C SER A 176 -6.85 5.20 11.54
N ARG A 177 -6.97 6.46 11.13
CA ARG A 177 -5.87 7.41 11.19
C ARG A 177 -5.37 7.54 12.64
N ARG A 178 -4.06 7.45 12.86
CA ARG A 178 -3.48 7.76 14.16
C ARG A 178 -3.52 9.28 14.34
N GLU A 179 -4.31 9.76 15.31
CA GLU A 179 -4.26 11.17 15.69
C GLU A 179 -2.88 11.46 16.31
N ALA A 180 -2.32 12.61 15.92
CA ALA A 180 -1.00 13.05 16.36
C ALA A 180 -1.03 13.61 17.78
#